data_AF-A8RW53-F1
#
_entry.id   AF-A8RW53-F1
#
_cell.length_a   1.000
_cell.length_b   1.000
_cell.length_c   1.000
_cell.angle_alpha   90.00
_cell.angle_beta   90.00
_cell.angle_gamma   90.00
#
_symmetry.space_group_name_H-M   'P 1'
#
loop_
_entity.id
_entity.type
_entity.pdbx_description
1 polymer ?
#
loop_
_entity_poly.entity_id
_entity_poly.type
_entity_poly.pdbx_seq_one_letter_code
_entity_poly.pdbx_strand_id
1 'polypeptide(L)'
;AVMCCCGPCAMYRRSALLLLLDKYESQFFRGKPSDFGEDRHLTILMLKAGLQTEYVPDAIASTVVPDRLGPYLRQQLRWARSTFRDTLLALRLLPGLDRFLTLDVIGQNLGPLLLALSVLTGLAQFALTATVPWWTVLMIASMTIIRCSVVAIRTRQLRFLGFSLHTFINILLLLPLKAYALCTLSNSDWLSR
;
A
#
# COMPACT_ATOMS: atom_id res chain seq x y z
N ALA A 1 16.58 -2.56 4.07
CA ALA A 1 15.45 -1.84 4.70
C ALA A 1 14.17 -2.08 3.93
N VAL A 2 13.08 -2.41 4.62
CA VAL A 2 11.71 -2.47 4.10
C VAL A 2 10.81 -1.56 4.93
N MET A 3 9.79 -0.98 4.30
CA MET A 3 8.81 -0.11 4.98
C MET A 3 7.71 -0.86 5.72
N CYS A 4 7.61 -2.17 5.50
CA CYS A 4 6.62 -3.01 6.14
C CYS A 4 7.16 -4.43 6.22
N CYS A 5 7.45 -4.91 7.42
CA CYS A 5 7.64 -6.32 7.69
C CYS A 5 6.26 -6.97 7.81
N CYS A 6 5.80 -7.64 6.75
CA CYS A 6 4.46 -8.22 6.68
C CYS A 6 4.27 -9.33 7.72
N GLY A 7 3.17 -9.26 8.49
CA GLY A 7 2.85 -10.16 9.60
C GLY A 7 2.87 -11.65 9.27
N PRO A 8 2.48 -12.11 8.05
CA PRO A 8 2.57 -13.53 7.72
C PRO A 8 3.97 -14.14 7.76
N CYS A 9 5.02 -13.33 7.63
CA CYS A 9 6.40 -13.82 7.56
C CYS A 9 7.38 -12.75 8.06
N ALA A 10 7.20 -12.32 9.31
CA ALA A 10 8.10 -11.38 9.98
C ALA A 10 8.70 -12.01 11.24
N MET A 11 9.99 -11.77 11.47
CA MET A 11 10.70 -12.18 12.68
C MET A 11 11.40 -10.97 13.28
N TYR A 12 11.30 -10.82 14.60
CA TYR A 12 11.87 -9.69 15.33
C TYR A 12 12.74 -10.18 16.47
N ARG A 13 13.87 -9.50 16.70
CA ARG A 13 14.69 -9.73 17.89
C ARG A 13 13.88 -9.28 19.11
N ARG A 14 13.72 -10.17 20.11
CA ARG A 14 12.96 -9.88 21.34
C ARG A 14 13.40 -8.57 22.01
N SER A 15 14.71 -8.32 22.12
CA SER A 15 15.22 -7.09 22.74
C SER A 15 14.83 -5.82 21.99
N ALA A 16 14.76 -5.88 20.66
CA ALA A 16 14.30 -4.76 19.83
C ALA A 16 12.79 -4.53 19.99
N LEU A 17 12.00 -5.61 20.09
CA LEU A 17 10.56 -5.51 20.30
C LEU A 17 10.23 -4.91 21.67
N LEU A 18 10.88 -5.40 22.73
CA LEU A 18 10.66 -4.90 24.10
C LEU A 18 11.01 -3.42 24.24
N LEU A 19 12.00 -2.93 23.50
CA LEU A 19 12.38 -1.51 23.49
C LEU A 19 11.26 -0.60 22.93
N LEU A 20 10.36 -1.15 22.13
CA LEU A 20 9.33 -0.42 21.40
C LEU A 20 7.91 -0.77 21.84
N LEU A 21 7.74 -1.79 22.68
CA LEU A 21 6.44 -2.37 23.02
C LEU A 21 5.50 -1.33 23.63
N ASP A 22 5.95 -0.56 24.61
CA ASP A 22 5.14 0.49 25.24
C ASP A 22 4.64 1.53 24.22
N LYS A 23 5.50 1.92 23.27
CA LYS A 23 5.15 2.90 22.22
C LYS A 23 4.22 2.31 21.18
N TYR A 24 4.34 1.02 20.93
CA TYR A 24 3.52 0.27 20.00
C TYR A 24 2.10 0.07 20.57
N GLU A 25 1.97 -0.30 21.86
CA GLU A 25 0.69 -0.50 22.53
C GLU A 25 -0.06 0.83 22.80
N SER A 26 0.68 1.91 23.10
CA SER A 26 0.08 3.23 23.39
C SER A 26 -0.18 4.08 22.13
N GLN A 27 -0.42 3.45 20.98
CA GLN A 27 -0.65 4.18 19.74
C GLN A 27 -2.01 4.89 19.74
N PHE A 28 -1.98 6.21 19.57
CA PHE A 28 -3.18 7.02 19.31
C PHE A 28 -3.21 7.56 17.89
N PHE A 29 -4.37 7.48 17.24
CA PHE A 29 -4.65 8.21 16.01
C PHE A 29 -5.88 9.10 16.21
N ARG A 30 -5.69 10.42 16.02
CA ARG A 30 -6.75 11.43 16.21
C ARG A 30 -7.46 11.31 17.57
N GLY A 31 -6.69 11.01 18.62
CA GLY A 31 -7.20 10.90 20.01
C GLY A 31 -7.90 9.58 20.34
N LYS A 32 -7.91 8.59 19.43
CA LYS A 32 -8.43 7.24 19.70
C LYS A 32 -7.30 6.21 19.72
N PRO A 33 -7.37 5.19 20.61
CA PRO A 33 -6.49 4.03 20.54
C PRO A 33 -6.57 3.38 19.15
N SER A 34 -5.44 2.90 18.66
CA SER A 34 -5.30 2.42 17.29
C SER A 34 -4.81 0.98 17.25
N ASP A 35 -5.74 0.04 17.03
CA ASP A 35 -5.44 -1.42 17.00
C ASP A 35 -5.22 -1.97 15.57
N PHE A 36 -5.11 -1.11 14.56
CA PHE A 36 -5.00 -1.50 13.13
C PHE A 36 -3.66 -1.10 12.54
N GLY A 37 -3.14 -1.89 11.60
CA GLY A 37 -1.92 -1.53 10.86
C GLY A 37 -0.62 -1.86 11.61
N GLU A 38 -0.66 -2.93 12.38
CA GLU A 38 0.40 -3.39 13.28
C GLU A 38 1.78 -3.48 12.60
N ASP A 39 1.84 -4.12 11.44
CA ASP A 39 3.09 -4.44 10.74
C ASP A 39 3.89 -3.19 10.33
N ARG A 40 3.24 -2.27 9.61
CA ARG A 40 3.87 -1.07 9.07
C ARG A 40 4.18 -0.10 10.20
N HIS A 41 3.29 0.05 11.17
CA HIS A 41 3.54 0.92 12.31
C HIS A 41 4.74 0.44 13.14
N LEU A 42 4.80 -0.85 13.46
CA LEU A 42 5.94 -1.44 14.17
C LEU A 42 7.25 -1.24 13.37
N THR A 43 7.19 -1.46 12.06
CA THR A 43 8.35 -1.22 11.17
C THR A 43 8.82 0.24 11.21
N ILE A 44 7.89 1.20 11.19
CA ILE A 44 8.16 2.63 11.32
C ILE A 44 8.81 2.93 12.68
N LEU A 45 8.32 2.35 13.78
CA LEU A 45 8.92 2.52 15.11
C LEU A 45 10.34 1.97 15.17
N MET A 46 10.59 0.80 14.55
CA MET A 46 11.92 0.22 14.45
C MET A 46 12.88 1.12 13.68
N LEU A 47 12.49 1.58 12.50
CA LEU A 47 13.30 2.49 11.68
C LEU A 47 13.57 3.80 12.43
N LYS A 48 12.56 4.34 13.12
CA LYS A 48 12.71 5.56 13.94
C LYS A 48 13.68 5.38 15.11
N ALA A 49 13.78 4.17 15.66
CA ALA A 49 14.72 3.83 16.72
C ALA A 49 16.14 3.53 16.20
N GLY A 50 16.40 3.69 14.89
CA GLY A 50 17.68 3.41 14.27
C GLY A 50 17.94 1.91 14.05
N LEU A 51 16.91 1.07 14.19
CA LEU A 51 17.01 -0.35 13.90
C LEU A 51 16.83 -0.61 12.41
N GLN A 52 17.40 -1.72 11.95
CA GLN A 52 17.36 -2.12 10.55
C GLN A 52 16.29 -3.18 10.31
N THR A 53 15.66 -3.10 9.14
CA THR A 53 14.76 -4.14 8.62
C THR A 53 15.31 -4.71 7.33
N GLU A 54 15.13 -6.00 7.09
CA GLU A 54 15.68 -6.67 5.91
C GLU A 54 14.63 -7.56 5.25
N TYR A 55 14.70 -7.63 3.92
CA TYR A 55 13.91 -8.56 3.14
C TYR A 55 14.75 -9.82 2.91
N VAL A 56 14.22 -10.98 3.28
CA VAL A 56 14.86 -12.28 3.08
C VAL A 56 14.10 -13.02 1.98
N PRO A 57 14.65 -13.14 0.75
CA PRO A 57 13.93 -13.76 -0.38
C PRO A 57 13.50 -15.20 -0.13
N ASP A 58 14.27 -15.94 0.67
CA ASP A 58 14.01 -17.35 0.98
C ASP A 58 13.01 -17.55 2.13
N ALA A 59 12.61 -16.48 2.81
CA ALA A 59 11.58 -16.52 3.84
C ALA A 59 10.18 -16.52 3.19
N ILE A 60 9.67 -17.71 2.90
CA ILE A 60 8.41 -17.91 2.18
C ILE A 60 7.31 -18.36 3.15
N ALA A 61 6.18 -17.66 3.14
CA ALA A 61 4.97 -18.07 3.86
C ALA A 61 3.77 -18.19 2.91
N SER A 62 2.93 -19.18 3.16
CA SER A 62 1.63 -19.33 2.49
C SER A 62 0.53 -18.80 3.38
N THR A 63 -0.40 -18.03 2.80
CA THR A 63 -1.51 -17.42 3.55
C THR A 63 -2.84 -17.71 2.88
N VAL A 64 -3.89 -17.73 3.70
CA VAL A 64 -5.26 -17.78 3.20
C VAL A 64 -5.63 -16.38 2.72
N VAL A 65 -6.10 -16.30 1.48
CA VAL A 65 -6.63 -15.06 0.89
C VAL A 65 -8.15 -15.14 0.81
N PRO A 66 -8.87 -14.01 0.94
CA PRO A 66 -10.30 -13.98 0.71
C PRO A 66 -10.68 -14.52 -0.67
N ASP A 67 -11.61 -15.47 -0.71
CA ASP A 67 -12.18 -16.07 -1.91
C ASP A 67 -13.45 -15.36 -2.39
N ARG A 68 -14.02 -14.48 -1.56
CA ARG A 68 -15.24 -13.70 -1.83
C ARG A 68 -14.95 -12.20 -1.85
N LEU A 69 -15.71 -11.49 -2.69
CA LEU A 69 -15.53 -10.05 -2.90
C LEU A 69 -15.76 -9.21 -1.63
N GLY A 70 -16.78 -9.52 -0.83
CA GLY A 70 -17.10 -8.76 0.40
C GLY A 70 -15.93 -8.76 1.41
N PRO A 71 -15.45 -9.93 1.87
CA PRO A 71 -14.27 -10.03 2.72
C PRO A 71 -13.01 -9.41 2.09
N TYR A 72 -12.81 -9.58 0.77
CA TYR A 72 -11.70 -8.95 0.05
C TYR A 72 -11.74 -7.42 0.17
N LEU A 73 -12.88 -6.78 -0.10
CA LEU A 73 -13.02 -5.32 -0.03
C LEU A 73 -12.84 -4.81 1.40
N ARG A 74 -13.36 -5.51 2.42
CA ARG A 74 -13.13 -5.13 3.83
C ARG A 74 -11.65 -5.19 4.21
N GLN A 75 -10.93 -6.20 3.72
CA GLN A 75 -9.49 -6.30 3.90
C GLN A 75 -8.74 -5.14 3.20
N GLN A 76 -9.05 -4.86 1.94
CA GLN A 76 -8.44 -3.76 1.19
C GLN A 76 -8.71 -2.39 1.85
N LEU A 77 -9.93 -2.18 2.37
CA LEU A 77 -10.31 -0.94 3.05
C LEU A 77 -9.48 -0.75 4.32
N ARG A 78 -9.30 -1.81 5.12
CA ARG A 78 -8.45 -1.80 6.32
C ARG A 78 -7.00 -1.47 5.96
N TRP A 79 -6.47 -2.11 4.93
CA TRP A 79 -5.11 -1.86 4.45
C TRP A 79 -4.92 -0.44 3.93
N ALA A 80 -5.89 0.10 3.19
CA ALA A 80 -5.84 1.47 2.68
C ALA A 80 -5.83 2.49 3.83
N ARG A 81 -6.72 2.33 4.84
CA ARG A 81 -6.77 3.22 6.01
C ARG A 81 -5.46 3.23 6.80
N SER A 82 -4.92 2.06 7.12
CA SER A 82 -3.60 1.97 7.80
C SER A 82 -2.51 2.59 6.94
N THR A 83 -2.46 2.29 5.64
CA THR A 83 -1.43 2.85 4.75
C THR A 83 -1.46 4.38 4.74
N PHE A 84 -2.63 5.03 4.61
CA PHE A 84 -2.72 6.49 4.62
C PHE A 84 -2.23 7.10 5.93
N ARG A 85 -2.64 6.53 7.07
CA ARG A 85 -2.19 7.00 8.38
C ARG A 85 -0.69 6.82 8.56
N ASP A 86 -0.18 5.63 8.25
CA ASP A 86 1.20 5.27 8.50
C ASP A 86 2.13 6.02 7.54
N THR A 87 1.70 6.29 6.30
CA THR A 87 2.39 7.22 5.39
C THR A 87 2.52 8.60 6.03
N LEU A 88 1.43 9.18 6.58
CA LEU A 88 1.48 10.51 7.21
C LEU A 88 2.47 10.57 8.38
N LEU A 89 2.57 9.49 9.17
CA LEU A 89 3.55 9.35 10.24
C LEU A 89 4.98 9.19 9.70
N ALA A 90 5.14 8.38 8.65
CA ALA A 90 6.43 8.09 8.01
C ALA A 90 7.01 9.28 7.24
N LEU A 91 6.19 10.25 6.79
CA LEU A 91 6.67 11.44 6.06
C LEU A 91 7.78 12.17 6.81
N ARG A 92 7.70 12.24 8.15
CA ARG A 92 8.71 12.89 9.00
C ARG A 92 10.02 12.11 9.09
N LEU A 93 9.99 10.82 8.76
CA LEU A 93 11.15 9.93 8.80
C LEU A 93 11.88 9.88 7.47
N LEU A 94 11.21 10.20 6.34
CA LEU A 94 11.78 10.11 4.99
C LEU A 94 13.18 10.70 4.82
N PRO A 95 13.53 11.88 5.40
CA PRO A 95 14.87 12.44 5.25
C PRO A 95 15.99 11.59 5.88
N GLY A 96 15.65 10.77 6.88
CA GLY A 96 16.58 9.89 7.58
C GLY A 96 16.58 8.44 7.08
N LEU A 97 15.72 8.10 6.11
CA LEU A 97 15.67 6.77 5.52
C LEU A 97 16.68 6.64 4.36
N ASP A 98 17.05 5.39 4.04
CA ASP A 98 17.85 5.09 2.87
C ASP A 98 17.18 5.62 1.58
N ARG A 99 17.99 6.07 0.61
CA ARG A 99 17.50 6.69 -0.63
C ARG A 99 16.57 5.78 -1.41
N PHE A 100 16.89 4.49 -1.48
CA PHE A 100 16.06 3.53 -2.20
C PHE A 100 14.71 3.35 -1.52
N LEU A 101 14.71 3.29 -0.18
CA LEU A 101 13.48 3.19 0.61
C LEU A 101 12.60 4.43 0.45
N THR A 102 13.19 5.62 0.43
CA THR A 102 12.48 6.88 0.22
C THR A 102 11.85 6.92 -1.18
N LEU A 103 12.58 6.49 -2.22
CA LEU A 103 12.04 6.38 -3.57
C LEU A 103 10.87 5.39 -3.66
N ASP A 104 10.98 4.24 -2.98
CA ASP A 104 9.91 3.25 -2.92
C ASP A 104 8.65 3.82 -2.24
N VAL A 105 8.78 4.51 -1.09
CA VAL A 105 7.65 5.17 -0.43
C VAL A 105 7.00 6.22 -1.32
N ILE A 106 7.80 7.07 -1.97
CA ILE A 106 7.29 8.11 -2.87
C ILE A 106 6.54 7.44 -4.02
N GLY A 107 7.12 6.43 -4.67
CA GLY A 107 6.50 5.71 -5.78
C GLY A 107 5.18 5.03 -5.40
N GLN A 108 5.13 4.38 -4.23
CA GLN A 108 3.92 3.70 -3.74
C GLN A 108 2.76 4.65 -3.44
N ASN A 109 3.04 5.91 -3.07
CA ASN A 109 2.01 6.91 -2.79
C ASN A 109 1.65 7.75 -4.02
N LEU A 110 2.65 8.14 -4.82
CA LEU A 110 2.46 8.98 -6.00
C LEU A 110 1.80 8.22 -7.15
N GLY A 111 2.13 6.94 -7.34
CA GLY A 111 1.55 6.11 -8.42
C GLY A 111 0.02 6.06 -8.38
N PRO A 112 -0.62 5.65 -7.26
CA PRO A 112 -2.07 5.66 -7.12
C PRO A 112 -2.70 7.05 -7.28
N LEU A 113 -2.02 8.11 -6.82
CA LEU A 113 -2.49 9.49 -6.97
C LEU A 113 -2.51 9.93 -8.44
N LEU A 114 -1.41 9.70 -9.17
CA LEU A 114 -1.32 10.01 -10.60
C LEU A 114 -2.32 9.19 -11.42
N LEU A 115 -2.53 7.92 -11.06
CA LEU A 115 -3.58 7.10 -11.67
C LEU A 115 -4.97 7.69 -11.43
N ALA A 116 -5.28 8.10 -10.19
CA ALA A 116 -6.56 8.72 -9.86
C ALA A 116 -6.78 10.01 -10.65
N LEU A 117 -5.76 10.88 -10.71
CA LEU A 117 -5.82 12.11 -11.47
C LEU A 117 -6.05 11.84 -12.95
N SER A 118 -5.32 10.88 -13.53
CA SER A 118 -5.45 10.51 -14.95
C SER A 118 -6.85 9.99 -15.28
N VAL A 119 -7.43 9.17 -14.40
CA VAL A 119 -8.81 8.67 -14.56
C VAL A 119 -9.81 9.82 -14.46
N LEU A 120 -9.67 10.71 -13.47
CA LEU A 120 -10.57 11.86 -13.30
C LEU A 120 -10.50 12.83 -14.48
N THR A 121 -9.31 13.15 -14.98
CA THR A 121 -9.16 14.03 -16.16
C THR A 121 -9.69 13.36 -17.43
N GLY A 122 -9.48 12.05 -17.59
CA GLY A 122 -10.07 11.28 -18.70
C GLY A 122 -11.60 11.27 -18.66
N LEU A 123 -12.20 11.07 -17.49
CA LEU A 123 -13.66 11.15 -17.32
C LEU A 123 -14.19 12.56 -17.56
N ALA A 124 -13.49 13.59 -17.08
CA ALA A 124 -13.87 14.98 -17.32
C ALA A 124 -13.81 15.35 -18.81
N GLN A 125 -12.76 14.90 -19.53
CA GLN A 125 -12.68 15.05 -20.98
C GLN A 125 -13.90 14.41 -21.64
N PHE A 126 -14.17 13.13 -21.35
CA PHE A 126 -15.30 12.42 -21.94
C PHE A 126 -16.64 13.12 -21.67
N ALA A 127 -16.86 13.60 -20.44
CA ALA A 127 -18.09 14.30 -20.06
C ALA A 127 -18.28 15.63 -20.79
N LEU A 128 -17.19 16.36 -21.06
CA LEU A 128 -17.25 17.70 -21.69
C LEU A 128 -17.27 17.64 -23.22
N THR A 129 -16.55 16.69 -23.83
CA THR A 129 -16.37 16.63 -25.29
C THR A 129 -17.08 15.47 -25.95
N ALA A 130 -17.67 14.55 -25.17
CA ALA A 130 -18.23 13.27 -25.65
C ALA A 130 -17.24 12.41 -26.47
N THR A 131 -15.93 12.69 -26.35
CA THR A 131 -14.87 11.94 -27.03
C THR A 131 -14.10 11.06 -26.05
N VAL A 132 -13.79 9.84 -26.48
CA VAL A 132 -13.03 8.90 -25.66
C VAL A 132 -11.61 9.43 -25.42
N PRO A 133 -11.10 9.44 -24.18
CA PRO A 133 -9.76 9.94 -23.84
C PRO A 133 -8.68 8.91 -24.21
N TRP A 134 -8.48 8.67 -25.51
CA TRP A 134 -7.58 7.64 -26.04
C TRP A 134 -6.14 7.76 -25.52
N TRP A 135 -5.61 8.99 -25.42
CA TRP A 135 -4.27 9.22 -24.88
C TRP A 135 -4.12 8.74 -23.45
N THR A 136 -5.09 9.04 -22.58
CA THR A 136 -5.12 8.58 -21.19
C THR A 136 -5.16 7.05 -21.12
N VAL A 137 -6.03 6.42 -21.93
CA VAL A 137 -6.16 4.96 -22.00
C VAL A 137 -4.86 4.31 -22.45
N LEU A 138 -4.26 4.81 -23.54
CA LEU A 138 -3.00 4.29 -24.09
C LEU A 138 -1.83 4.47 -23.10
N MET A 139 -1.78 5.61 -22.41
CA MET A 139 -0.76 5.85 -21.38
C MET A 139 -0.89 4.80 -20.26
N ILE A 140 -2.09 4.67 -19.65
CA ILE A 140 -2.31 3.72 -18.56
C ILE A 140 -2.00 2.29 -19.00
N ALA A 141 -2.42 1.89 -20.20
CA ALA A 141 -2.15 0.57 -20.77
C ALA A 141 -0.64 0.35 -20.96
N SER A 142 0.08 1.28 -21.59
CA SER A 142 1.52 1.18 -21.85
C SER A 142 2.34 1.11 -20.56
N MET A 143 2.11 1.99 -19.59
CA MET A 143 2.80 1.92 -18.29
C MET A 143 2.52 0.62 -17.55
N THR A 144 1.27 0.14 -17.60
CA THR A 144 0.91 -1.15 -17.00
C THR A 144 1.68 -2.29 -17.64
N ILE A 145 1.71 -2.35 -18.98
CA ILE A 145 2.41 -3.40 -19.72
C ILE A 145 3.91 -3.32 -19.46
N ILE A 146 4.51 -2.14 -19.53
CA ILE A 146 5.95 -1.93 -19.25
C ILE A 146 6.29 -2.41 -17.85
N ARG A 147 5.52 -1.99 -16.83
CA ARG A 147 5.75 -2.40 -15.43
C ARG A 147 5.64 -3.91 -15.27
N CYS A 148 4.59 -4.54 -15.79
CA CYS A 148 4.41 -5.98 -15.66
C CYS A 148 5.51 -6.75 -16.41
N SER A 149 5.92 -6.28 -17.59
CA SER A 149 7.00 -6.87 -18.37
C SER A 149 8.34 -6.79 -17.65
N VAL A 150 8.68 -5.62 -17.08
CA VAL A 150 9.91 -5.46 -16.29
C VAL A 150 9.92 -6.42 -15.10
N VAL A 151 8.80 -6.51 -14.36
CA VAL A 151 8.69 -7.46 -13.23
C VAL A 151 8.82 -8.91 -13.70
N ALA A 152 8.14 -9.30 -14.78
CA ALA A 152 8.20 -10.66 -15.33
C ALA A 152 9.62 -11.04 -15.77
N ILE A 153 10.35 -10.13 -16.41
CA ILE A 153 11.74 -10.35 -16.85
C ILE A 153 12.67 -10.45 -15.63
N ARG A 154 12.55 -9.54 -14.66
CA ARG A 154 13.43 -9.50 -13.48
C ARG A 154 13.23 -10.70 -12.56
N THR A 155 12.01 -11.19 -12.45
CA THR A 155 11.67 -12.39 -11.65
C THR A 155 11.78 -13.69 -12.44
N ARG A 156 12.01 -13.62 -13.77
CA ARG A 156 11.99 -14.75 -14.71
C ARG A 156 10.70 -15.56 -14.66
N GLN A 157 9.56 -14.89 -14.44
CA GLN A 157 8.27 -15.54 -14.25
C GLN A 157 7.17 -14.81 -15.03
N LEU A 158 6.66 -15.44 -16.08
CA LEU A 158 5.64 -14.86 -16.96
C LEU A 158 4.29 -14.61 -16.27
N ARG A 159 4.02 -15.28 -15.14
CA ARG A 159 2.79 -15.07 -14.34
C ARG A 159 2.58 -13.61 -13.94
N PHE A 160 3.66 -12.82 -13.84
CA PHE A 160 3.55 -11.40 -13.51
C PHE A 160 2.91 -10.56 -14.62
N LEU A 161 2.87 -11.04 -15.87
CA LEU A 161 2.12 -10.37 -16.94
C LEU A 161 0.61 -10.36 -16.67
N GLY A 162 0.10 -11.38 -15.96
CA GLY A 162 -1.30 -11.45 -15.55
C GLY A 162 -1.72 -10.30 -14.62
N PHE A 163 -0.78 -9.65 -13.94
CA PHE A 163 -1.07 -8.44 -13.14
C PHE A 163 -1.48 -7.24 -13.99
N SER A 164 -1.31 -7.28 -15.31
CA SER A 164 -1.87 -6.24 -16.18
C SER A 164 -3.40 -6.15 -16.06
N LEU A 165 -4.08 -7.30 -15.88
CA LEU A 165 -5.53 -7.35 -15.63
C LEU A 165 -5.90 -6.75 -14.27
N HIS A 166 -4.97 -6.76 -13.31
CA HIS A 166 -5.16 -6.17 -12.00
C HIS A 166 -5.30 -4.63 -12.08
N THR A 167 -4.86 -3.98 -13.16
CA THR A 167 -5.11 -2.54 -13.38
C THR A 167 -6.59 -2.21 -13.47
N PHE A 168 -7.42 -3.07 -14.09
CA PHE A 168 -8.87 -2.88 -14.12
C PHE A 168 -9.48 -2.94 -12.72
N ILE A 169 -9.04 -3.90 -11.89
CA ILE A 169 -9.46 -4.01 -10.49
C ILE A 169 -9.03 -2.75 -9.72
N ASN A 170 -7.83 -2.23 -9.98
CA ASN A 170 -7.36 -1.00 -9.33
C ASN A 170 -8.24 0.19 -9.68
N ILE A 171 -8.53 0.42 -10.96
CA ILE A 171 -9.31 1.57 -11.42
C ILE A 171 -10.77 1.48 -10.94
N LEU A 172 -11.41 0.32 -11.13
CA LEU A 172 -12.85 0.18 -10.90
C LEU A 172 -13.22 -0.08 -9.43
N LEU A 173 -12.39 -0.82 -8.68
CA LEU A 173 -12.72 -1.22 -7.31
C LEU A 173 -11.84 -0.51 -6.29
N LEU A 174 -10.51 -0.63 -6.41
CA LEU A 174 -9.60 -0.21 -5.33
C LEU A 174 -9.45 1.31 -5.23
N LEU A 175 -9.56 2.04 -6.34
CA LEU A 175 -9.40 3.49 -6.36
C LEU A 175 -10.57 4.21 -5.70
N PRO A 176 -11.85 3.90 -6.01
CA PRO A 176 -12.99 4.39 -5.24
C PRO A 176 -12.91 3.98 -3.76
N LEU A 177 -12.50 2.74 -3.47
CA LEU A 177 -12.35 2.25 -2.11
C LEU A 177 -11.26 3.02 -1.34
N LYS A 178 -10.14 3.36 -1.97
CA LYS A 178 -9.09 4.20 -1.37
C LYS A 178 -9.57 5.62 -1.13
N ALA A 179 -10.35 6.21 -2.05
CA ALA A 179 -10.98 7.50 -1.83
C ALA A 179 -11.93 7.45 -0.61
N TYR A 180 -12.77 6.43 -0.52
CA TYR A 180 -13.64 6.19 0.64
C TYR A 180 -12.83 5.98 1.94
N ALA A 181 -11.74 5.23 1.88
CA ALA A 181 -10.84 5.02 3.02
C ALA A 181 -10.27 6.34 3.55
N LEU A 182 -9.86 7.25 2.66
CA LEU A 182 -9.33 8.57 3.00
C LEU A 182 -10.38 9.45 3.71
N CYS A 183 -11.64 9.38 3.29
CA CYS A 183 -12.74 10.09 3.95
C CYS A 183 -13.14 9.47 5.30
N THR A 184 -12.78 8.20 5.54
CA THR A 184 -13.21 7.42 6.73
C THR A 184 -12.06 7.02 7.65
N LEU A 185 -10.94 7.73 7.62
CA LEU A 185 -9.74 7.41 8.40
C LEU A 185 -9.97 7.34 9.92
N SER A 186 -10.99 8.03 10.45
CA SER A 186 -11.31 8.02 11.88
C SER A 186 -12.08 6.78 12.35
N ASN A 187 -12.52 5.92 11.42
CA ASN A 187 -13.20 4.67 11.77
C ASN A 187 -12.14 3.60 12.09
N SER A 188 -12.15 3.17 13.35
CA SER A 188 -11.26 2.18 13.94
C SER A 188 -11.98 0.86 14.21
N ASP A 189 -13.04 0.51 13.47
CA ASP A 189 -13.74 -0.75 13.70
C ASP A 189 -12.99 -1.91 13.02
N TRP A 190 -12.86 -3.04 13.71
CA TRP A 190 -12.29 -4.27 13.14
C TRP A 190 -13.37 -4.83 12.24
N LEU A 191 -13.39 -4.37 10.96
CA LEU A 191 -14.31 -4.67 9.85
C LEU A 191 -14.41 -6.18 9.52
N SER A 192 -14.59 -7.00 10.55
CA SER A 192 -14.49 -8.45 10.63
C SER A 192 -15.83 -9.08 11.05
N ARG A 193 -16.82 -8.26 11.34
CA ARG A 193 -18.21 -8.65 11.62
C ARG A 193 -19.10 -8.08 10.51
#